data_AF-A0A0P7GLU2-F1
#
_entry.id   AF-A0A0P7GLU2-F1
#
_cell.length_a   1.000
_cell.length_b   1.000
_cell.length_c   1.000
_cell.angle_alpha   90.00
_cell.angle_beta   90.00
_cell.angle_gamma   90.00
#
_symmetry.space_group_name_H-M   'P 1'
#
loop_
_entity.id
_entity.type
_entity.pdbx_description
1 polymer ?
#
loop_
_entity_poly.entity_id
_entity_poly.type
_entity_poly.pdbx_seq_one_letter_code
_entity_poly.pdbx_strand_id
1 'polypeptide(L)'
;MEEEQPQSLPTELDRWLDDRAAETGRERGEVLARAVATHRLLTDAADATDVPPLEQQLAELADRIDELEAETDDQIEDVRDRVIQVARSRAESDHDHPELEARIDEVERDGTAEIATLRRVLASLERRVDGGFDNYEAVLSSLTDRADDTERKLDMLASAIVDLRKRVTELEAADARRDAVEELQADANRRNVGTADCEHCGKRVHVGLLSDPRCPHCGESFVDVEPGSRFLGSATLVTGDQPALTGESFDPAPAEEVFDDDG
;
A
#
# COMPACT_ATOMS: atom_id res chain seq x y z
N MET A 1 -3.07 63.31 -104.57
CA MET A 1 -2.99 63.90 -103.23
C MET A 1 -4.38 64.36 -102.87
N GLU A 2 -5.03 63.63 -101.98
CA GLU A 2 -6.05 64.14 -101.07
C GLU A 2 -5.86 63.29 -99.81
N GLU A 3 -5.20 63.89 -98.82
CA GLU A 3 -4.93 63.27 -97.52
C GLU A 3 -6.24 63.31 -96.72
N GLU A 4 -6.94 62.19 -96.62
CA GLU A 4 -8.07 62.05 -95.70
C GLU A 4 -7.54 62.03 -94.26
N GLN A 5 -7.86 63.07 -93.50
CA GLN A 5 -7.50 63.22 -92.10
C GLN A 5 -8.12 62.08 -91.26
N PRO A 6 -7.40 61.52 -90.28
CA PRO A 6 -7.93 60.45 -89.44
C PRO A 6 -9.14 60.95 -88.63
N GLN A 7 -10.27 60.26 -88.79
CA GLN A 7 -11.47 60.48 -87.99
C GLN A 7 -11.12 60.21 -86.50
N SER A 8 -11.28 61.21 -85.63
CA SER A 8 -10.99 61.07 -84.19
C SER A 8 -12.06 60.22 -83.49
N LEU A 9 -11.65 59.46 -82.47
CA LEU A 9 -12.57 58.68 -81.65
C LEU A 9 -13.57 59.57 -80.88
N PRO A 10 -14.76 59.05 -80.52
CA PRO A 10 -15.69 59.75 -79.64
C PRO A 10 -15.04 60.14 -78.32
N THR A 11 -15.31 61.35 -77.83
CA THR A 11 -14.67 61.93 -76.63
C THR A 11 -14.81 61.07 -75.37
N GLU A 12 -15.91 60.30 -75.25
CA GLU A 12 -16.10 59.38 -74.13
C GLU A 12 -15.13 58.19 -74.16
N LEU A 13 -14.86 57.65 -75.34
CA LEU A 13 -13.92 56.54 -75.52
C LEU A 13 -12.47 57.00 -75.31
N ASP A 14 -12.18 58.21 -75.78
CA ASP A 14 -10.89 58.87 -75.58
C ASP A 14 -10.56 59.04 -74.10
N ARG A 15 -11.52 59.59 -73.34
CA ARG A 15 -11.38 59.73 -71.89
C ARG A 15 -11.25 58.38 -71.19
N TRP A 16 -12.05 57.38 -71.59
CA TRP A 16 -11.95 56.03 -71.01
C TRP A 16 -10.57 55.40 -71.24
N LEU A 17 -9.97 55.59 -72.41
CA LEU A 17 -8.63 55.08 -72.71
C LEU A 17 -7.57 55.77 -71.87
N ASP A 18 -7.68 57.09 -71.67
CA ASP A 18 -6.78 57.84 -70.80
C ASP A 18 -6.90 57.38 -69.34
N ASP A 19 -8.12 57.21 -68.85
CA ASP A 19 -8.40 56.72 -67.49
C ASP A 19 -7.81 55.31 -67.29
N ARG A 20 -7.98 54.41 -68.27
CA ARG A 20 -7.52 53.02 -68.16
C ARG A 20 -6.02 52.86 -68.36
N ALA A 21 -5.41 53.72 -69.17
CA ALA A 21 -3.96 53.86 -69.29
C ALA A 21 -3.35 54.29 -67.96
N ALA A 22 -3.94 55.30 -67.31
CA ALA A 22 -3.51 55.77 -65.99
C ALA A 22 -3.68 54.68 -64.91
N GLU A 23 -4.81 53.98 -64.86
CA GLU A 23 -5.05 52.92 -63.87
C GLU A 23 -4.08 51.73 -64.00
N THR A 24 -3.76 51.35 -65.23
CA THR A 24 -2.95 50.15 -65.48
C THR A 24 -1.46 50.45 -65.64
N GLY A 25 -1.07 51.73 -65.63
CA GLY A 25 0.30 52.19 -65.83
C GLY A 25 0.83 51.93 -67.24
N ARG A 26 -0.05 51.79 -68.23
CA ARG A 26 0.31 51.45 -69.62
C ARG A 26 0.12 52.63 -70.55
N GLU A 27 0.84 52.63 -71.66
CA GLU A 27 0.61 53.62 -72.71
C GLU A 27 -0.77 53.41 -73.34
N ARG A 28 -1.44 54.51 -73.69
CA ARG A 28 -2.79 54.51 -74.25
C ARG A 28 -2.92 53.59 -75.48
N GLY A 29 -1.90 53.60 -76.34
CA GLY A 29 -1.86 52.73 -77.52
C GLY A 29 -1.81 51.23 -77.18
N GLU A 30 -1.17 50.87 -76.06
CA GLU A 30 -1.09 49.47 -75.59
C GLU A 30 -2.41 48.98 -75.01
N VAL A 31 -3.10 49.84 -74.25
CA VAL A 31 -4.45 49.53 -73.74
C VAL A 31 -5.42 49.33 -74.90
N LEU A 32 -5.38 50.22 -75.90
CA LEU A 32 -6.20 50.09 -77.10
C LEU A 32 -5.85 48.81 -77.86
N ALA A 33 -4.57 48.53 -78.07
CA ALA A 33 -4.11 47.33 -78.76
C ALA A 33 -4.56 46.06 -78.02
N ARG A 34 -4.50 46.04 -76.68
CA ARG A 34 -4.94 44.91 -75.87
C ARG A 34 -6.46 44.77 -75.86
N ALA A 35 -7.21 45.87 -75.79
CA ALA A 35 -8.66 45.83 -75.89
C ALA A 35 -9.12 45.32 -77.25
N VAL A 36 -8.49 45.77 -78.34
CA VAL A 36 -8.74 45.27 -79.70
C VAL A 36 -8.27 43.83 -79.85
N ALA A 37 -7.13 43.45 -79.30
CA ALA A 37 -6.65 42.07 -79.35
C ALA A 37 -7.55 41.13 -78.53
N THR A 38 -8.06 41.58 -77.39
CA THR A 38 -9.00 40.82 -76.57
C THR A 38 -10.37 40.75 -77.23
N HIS A 39 -10.84 41.85 -77.83
CA HIS A 39 -12.08 41.83 -78.61
C HIS A 39 -11.93 40.93 -79.82
N ARG A 40 -10.82 41.01 -80.56
CA ARG A 40 -10.52 40.07 -81.66
C ARG A 40 -10.43 38.65 -81.16
N LEU A 41 -9.75 38.35 -80.06
CA LEU A 41 -9.73 37.00 -79.50
C LEU A 41 -11.10 36.53 -79.04
N LEU A 42 -11.96 37.40 -78.50
CA LEU A 42 -13.31 37.02 -78.08
C LEU A 42 -14.27 36.89 -79.26
N THR A 43 -14.10 37.68 -80.31
CA THR A 43 -14.87 37.58 -81.56
C THR A 43 -14.39 36.39 -82.38
N ASP A 44 -13.06 36.21 -82.52
CA ASP A 44 -12.42 35.05 -83.13
C ASP A 44 -12.69 33.78 -82.30
N ALA A 45 -12.85 33.85 -80.97
CA ALA A 45 -13.27 32.71 -80.14
C ALA A 45 -14.79 32.48 -80.14
N ALA A 46 -15.59 33.53 -80.37
CA ALA A 46 -17.02 33.37 -80.66
C ALA A 46 -17.25 32.76 -82.06
N ASP A 47 -16.31 32.97 -82.98
CA ASP A 47 -16.28 32.32 -84.30
C ASP A 47 -15.51 30.98 -84.27
N ALA A 48 -14.60 30.75 -83.32
CA ALA A 48 -13.95 29.46 -83.07
C ALA A 48 -14.86 28.55 -82.24
N THR A 49 -15.93 28.10 -82.88
CA THR A 49 -16.93 27.17 -82.34
C THR A 49 -16.39 25.72 -82.24
N ASP A 50 -15.10 25.51 -82.48
CA ASP A 50 -14.47 24.18 -82.59
C ASP A 50 -13.77 23.70 -81.30
N VAL A 51 -13.89 24.45 -80.19
CA VAL A 51 -13.50 23.91 -78.87
C VAL A 51 -14.75 23.37 -78.18
N PRO A 52 -14.85 22.05 -77.96
CA PRO A 52 -16.00 21.46 -77.30
C PRO A 52 -16.17 22.07 -75.89
N PRO A 53 -17.42 22.29 -75.42
CA PRO A 53 -17.68 22.79 -74.07
C PRO A 53 -16.93 21.97 -73.01
N LEU A 54 -16.59 22.61 -71.89
CA LEU A 54 -15.84 21.95 -70.81
C LEU A 54 -16.53 20.67 -70.33
N GLU A 55 -17.86 20.65 -70.32
CA GLU A 55 -18.67 19.49 -70.00
C GLU A 55 -18.42 18.31 -70.94
N GLN A 56 -18.18 18.56 -72.23
CA GLN A 56 -17.89 17.53 -73.22
C GLN A 56 -16.46 16.98 -73.06
N GLN A 57 -15.50 17.83 -72.72
CA GLN A 57 -14.12 17.39 -72.43
C GLN A 57 -14.04 16.57 -71.13
N LEU A 58 -14.83 16.94 -70.12
CA LEU A 58 -14.95 16.17 -68.88
C LEU A 58 -15.62 14.82 -69.13
N ALA A 59 -16.63 14.77 -70.01
CA ALA A 59 -17.24 13.51 -70.43
C ALA A 59 -16.23 12.61 -71.16
N GLU A 60 -15.46 13.16 -72.11
CA GLU A 60 -14.42 12.41 -72.84
C GLU A 60 -13.30 11.90 -71.93
N LEU A 61 -12.88 12.70 -70.94
CA LEU A 61 -11.90 12.26 -69.94
C LEU A 61 -12.46 11.19 -69.01
N ALA A 62 -13.73 11.28 -68.62
CA ALA A 62 -14.40 10.25 -67.82
C ALA A 62 -14.48 8.94 -68.61
N ASP A 63 -14.91 8.97 -69.87
CA ASP A 63 -14.96 7.81 -70.74
C ASP A 63 -13.57 7.17 -70.90
N ARG A 64 -12.51 7.99 -71.03
CA ARG A 64 -11.13 7.50 -71.13
C ARG A 64 -10.60 6.92 -69.81
N ILE A 65 -11.03 7.45 -68.67
CA ILE A 65 -10.69 6.88 -67.36
C ILE A 65 -11.37 5.53 -67.20
N ASP A 66 -12.67 5.43 -67.53
CA ASP A 66 -13.42 4.19 -67.47
C ASP A 66 -12.79 3.12 -68.39
N GLU A 67 -12.34 3.51 -69.59
CA GLU A 67 -11.62 2.62 -70.52
C GLU A 67 -10.28 2.15 -69.93
N LEU A 68 -9.50 3.04 -69.32
CA LEU A 68 -8.21 2.70 -68.70
C LEU A 68 -8.37 1.85 -67.44
N GLU A 69 -9.40 2.09 -66.65
CA GLU A 69 -9.73 1.27 -65.48
C GLU A 69 -10.11 -0.15 -65.93
N ALA A 70 -10.96 -0.27 -66.96
CA ALA A 70 -11.30 -1.56 -67.55
C ALA A 70 -10.07 -2.30 -68.12
N GLU A 71 -9.19 -1.61 -68.86
CA GLU A 71 -7.95 -2.19 -69.38
C GLU A 71 -7.02 -2.65 -68.24
N THR A 72 -6.92 -1.87 -67.16
CA THR A 72 -6.08 -2.21 -66.01
C THR A 72 -6.62 -3.43 -65.27
N ASP A 73 -7.93 -3.50 -65.07
CA ASP A 73 -8.58 -4.67 -64.46
C ASP A 73 -8.33 -5.93 -65.30
N ASP A 74 -8.50 -5.84 -66.62
CA ASP A 74 -8.22 -6.95 -67.55
C ASP A 74 -6.74 -7.39 -67.47
N GLN A 75 -5.80 -6.44 -67.37
CA GLN A 75 -4.37 -6.75 -67.23
C GLN A 75 -4.04 -7.39 -65.87
N ILE A 76 -4.68 -6.96 -64.78
CA ILE A 76 -4.51 -7.58 -63.46
C ILE A 76 -5.06 -9.01 -63.48
N GLU A 77 -6.20 -9.23 -64.13
CA GLU A 77 -6.75 -10.58 -64.30
C GLU A 77 -5.83 -11.47 -65.13
N ASP A 78 -5.26 -10.98 -66.24
CA ASP A 78 -4.28 -11.74 -67.04
C ASP A 78 -3.03 -12.11 -66.22
N VAL A 79 -2.47 -11.17 -65.46
CA VAL A 79 -1.32 -11.45 -64.58
C VAL A 79 -1.69 -12.45 -63.50
N ARG A 80 -2.86 -12.33 -62.87
CA ARG A 80 -3.35 -13.27 -61.86
C ARG A 80 -3.46 -14.67 -62.46
N ASP A 81 -4.09 -14.78 -63.62
CA ASP A 81 -4.29 -16.06 -64.30
C ASP A 81 -2.96 -16.66 -64.76
N ARG A 82 -2.02 -15.83 -65.24
CA ARG A 82 -0.66 -16.24 -65.58
C ARG A 82 0.11 -16.73 -64.36
N VAL A 83 0.01 -16.05 -63.22
CA VAL A 83 0.66 -16.47 -61.97
C VAL A 83 0.06 -17.79 -61.48
N ILE A 84 -1.26 -17.94 -61.51
CA ILE A 84 -1.94 -19.20 -61.17
C ILE A 84 -1.53 -20.31 -62.14
N GLN A 85 -1.45 -20.01 -63.43
CA GLN A 85 -1.01 -20.95 -64.46
C GLN A 85 0.45 -21.37 -64.24
N VAL A 86 1.34 -20.42 -63.94
CA VAL A 86 2.74 -20.70 -63.64
C VAL A 86 2.85 -21.54 -62.37
N ALA A 87 2.13 -21.18 -61.30
CA ALA A 87 2.06 -21.95 -60.07
C ALA A 87 1.58 -23.39 -60.33
N ARG A 88 0.52 -23.56 -61.14
CA ARG A 88 -0.01 -24.88 -61.53
C ARG A 88 0.94 -25.65 -62.48
N SER A 89 1.69 -24.96 -63.33
CA SER A 89 2.64 -25.60 -64.26
C SER A 89 3.94 -26.04 -63.56
N ARG A 90 4.28 -25.39 -62.44
CA ARG A 90 5.44 -25.75 -61.61
C ARG A 90 5.08 -26.67 -60.46
N ALA A 91 3.82 -26.70 -60.05
CA ALA A 91 3.29 -27.64 -59.10
C ALA A 91 2.56 -28.77 -59.84
N GLU A 92 3.20 -29.92 -59.99
CA GLU A 92 2.40 -31.14 -59.81
C GLU A 92 1.67 -31.00 -58.47
N SER A 93 0.39 -31.36 -58.42
CA SER A 93 -0.49 -31.04 -57.29
C SER A 93 -0.05 -31.66 -55.94
N ASP A 94 0.95 -32.54 -55.98
CA ASP A 94 1.61 -33.20 -54.85
C ASP A 94 3.13 -32.87 -54.79
N HIS A 95 3.53 -31.64 -55.14
CA HIS A 95 4.92 -31.24 -54.86
C HIS A 95 5.08 -30.94 -53.36
N ASP A 96 5.81 -31.81 -52.68
CA ASP A 96 6.12 -31.63 -51.26
C ASP A 96 7.20 -30.56 -51.06
N HIS A 97 7.17 -29.91 -49.89
CA HIS A 97 8.22 -29.00 -49.44
C HIS A 97 9.00 -29.63 -48.28
N PRO A 98 9.86 -30.63 -48.55
CA PRO A 98 10.57 -31.36 -47.50
C PRO A 98 11.45 -30.45 -46.63
N GLU A 99 11.93 -29.33 -47.18
CA GLU A 99 12.69 -28.32 -46.45
C GLU A 99 11.83 -27.51 -45.46
N LEU A 100 10.57 -27.20 -45.81
CA LEU A 100 9.63 -26.53 -44.90
C LEU A 100 9.12 -27.50 -43.85
N GLU A 101 8.80 -28.73 -44.24
CA GLU A 101 8.41 -29.80 -43.31
C GLU A 101 9.51 -30.05 -42.29
N ALA A 102 10.76 -30.22 -42.74
CA ALA A 102 11.90 -30.41 -41.84
C ALA A 102 12.09 -29.24 -40.86
N ARG A 103 11.86 -27.99 -41.30
CA ARG A 103 11.95 -26.81 -40.43
C ARG A 103 10.80 -26.74 -39.42
N ILE A 104 9.59 -27.10 -39.81
CA ILE A 104 8.43 -27.19 -38.89
C ILE A 104 8.73 -28.25 -37.84
N ASP A 105 9.16 -29.43 -38.28
CA ASP A 105 9.57 -30.55 -37.46
C ASP A 105 10.68 -30.18 -36.45
N GLU A 106 11.67 -29.40 -36.87
CA GLU A 106 12.73 -28.88 -36.01
C GLU A 106 12.18 -27.93 -34.94
N VAL A 107 11.37 -26.94 -35.34
CA VAL A 107 10.75 -25.98 -34.43
C VAL A 107 9.82 -26.67 -33.42
N GLU A 108 9.05 -27.66 -33.85
CA GLU A 108 8.17 -28.44 -32.97
C GLU A 108 8.96 -29.25 -31.94
N ARG A 109 10.09 -29.86 -32.35
CA ARG A 109 10.98 -30.58 -31.43
C ARG A 109 11.62 -29.64 -30.42
N ASP A 110 12.15 -28.51 -30.88
CA ASP A 110 12.78 -27.51 -30.01
C ASP A 110 11.78 -26.92 -29.03
N GLY A 111 10.59 -26.52 -29.50
CA GLY A 111 9.51 -26.02 -28.65
C GLY A 111 9.07 -27.06 -27.62
N THR A 112 8.96 -28.32 -28.02
CA THR A 112 8.63 -29.42 -27.09
C THR A 112 9.73 -29.60 -26.03
N ALA A 113 11.00 -29.55 -26.43
CA ALA A 113 12.14 -29.67 -25.52
C ALA A 113 12.24 -28.50 -24.54
N GLU A 114 11.96 -27.27 -25.00
CA GLU A 114 11.92 -26.07 -24.18
C GLU A 114 10.79 -26.14 -23.15
N ILE A 115 9.57 -26.47 -23.58
CA ILE A 115 8.41 -26.65 -22.69
C ILE A 115 8.70 -27.73 -21.65
N ALA A 116 9.29 -28.86 -22.04
CA ALA A 116 9.67 -29.91 -21.10
C ALA A 116 10.70 -29.42 -20.08
N THR A 117 11.61 -28.54 -20.48
CA THR A 117 12.61 -27.92 -19.60
C THR A 117 11.97 -26.94 -18.62
N LEU A 118 11.10 -26.05 -19.10
CA LEU A 118 10.35 -25.13 -18.24
C LEU A 118 9.51 -25.87 -17.21
N ARG A 119 8.84 -26.96 -17.60
CA ARG A 119 8.09 -27.81 -16.66
C ARG A 119 8.97 -28.41 -15.57
N ARG A 120 10.19 -28.87 -15.89
CA ARG A 120 11.14 -29.38 -14.89
C ARG A 120 11.60 -28.29 -13.93
N VAL A 121 11.88 -27.09 -14.45
CA VAL A 121 12.27 -25.92 -13.64
C VAL A 121 11.14 -25.53 -12.71
N LEU A 122 9.91 -25.42 -13.21
CA LEU A 122 8.73 -25.09 -12.42
C LEU A 122 8.51 -26.10 -11.30
N ALA A 123 8.53 -27.41 -11.62
CA ALA A 123 8.39 -28.46 -10.61
C ALA A 123 9.51 -28.43 -9.56
N SER A 124 10.73 -28.01 -9.94
CA SER A 124 11.82 -27.82 -8.98
C SER A 124 11.63 -26.59 -8.12
N LEU A 125 11.06 -25.51 -8.67
CA LEU A 125 10.76 -24.30 -7.93
C LEU A 125 9.65 -24.55 -6.92
N GLU A 126 8.56 -25.22 -7.33
CA GLU A 126 7.46 -25.65 -6.47
C GLU A 126 7.98 -26.45 -5.28
N ARG A 127 8.77 -27.52 -5.52
CA ARG A 127 9.38 -28.30 -4.43
C ARG A 127 10.26 -27.47 -3.49
N ARG A 128 10.97 -26.47 -4.01
CA ARG A 128 11.83 -25.61 -3.19
C ARG A 128 11.02 -24.61 -2.37
N VAL A 129 9.92 -24.11 -2.93
CA VAL A 129 9.00 -23.20 -2.26
C VAL A 129 8.25 -23.97 -1.16
N ASP A 130 7.65 -25.10 -1.46
CA ASP A 130 6.93 -25.95 -0.51
C ASP A 130 7.85 -26.39 0.63
N GLY A 131 9.03 -26.94 0.30
CA GLY A 131 10.01 -27.34 1.32
C GLY A 131 10.57 -26.16 2.13
N GLY A 132 10.58 -24.96 1.56
CA GLY A 132 10.93 -23.72 2.26
C GLY A 132 9.88 -23.36 3.31
N PHE A 133 8.60 -23.39 2.94
CA PHE A 133 7.48 -23.12 3.85
C PHE A 133 7.42 -24.15 4.98
N ASP A 134 7.55 -25.45 4.69
CA ASP A 134 7.57 -26.50 5.72
C ASP A 134 8.68 -26.25 6.75
N ASN A 135 9.87 -25.84 6.29
CA ASN A 135 10.97 -25.50 7.18
C ASN A 135 10.67 -24.26 8.03
N TYR A 136 10.07 -23.21 7.46
CA TYR A 136 9.68 -22.03 8.22
C TYR A 136 8.60 -22.34 9.26
N GLU A 137 7.59 -23.13 8.91
CA GLU A 137 6.56 -23.57 9.84
C GLU A 137 7.15 -24.36 11.01
N ALA A 138 8.08 -25.29 10.73
CA ALA A 138 8.78 -26.03 11.77
C ALA A 138 9.59 -25.11 12.71
N VAL A 139 10.28 -24.12 12.15
CA VAL A 139 11.03 -23.14 12.94
C VAL A 139 10.10 -22.28 13.79
N LEU A 140 9.01 -21.76 13.22
CA LEU A 140 8.04 -20.92 13.93
C LEU A 140 7.35 -21.70 15.04
N SER A 141 6.90 -22.93 14.78
CA SER A 141 6.34 -23.81 15.81
C SER A 141 7.32 -24.01 16.95
N SER A 142 8.59 -24.32 16.65
CA SER A 142 9.61 -24.51 17.67
C SER A 142 9.90 -23.25 18.48
N LEU A 143 9.77 -22.05 17.89
CA LEU A 143 9.93 -20.79 18.61
C LEU A 143 8.74 -20.51 19.52
N THR A 144 7.51 -20.73 19.04
CA THR A 144 6.30 -20.61 19.85
C THR A 144 6.30 -21.58 21.02
N ASP A 145 6.65 -22.86 20.80
CA ASP A 145 6.73 -23.86 21.88
C ASP A 145 7.72 -23.44 22.98
N ARG A 146 8.85 -22.82 22.60
CA ARG A 146 9.85 -22.31 23.55
C ARG A 146 9.37 -21.06 24.28
N ALA A 147 8.63 -20.18 23.60
CA ALA A 147 8.03 -19.01 24.22
C ALA A 147 7.03 -19.43 25.30
N ASP A 148 6.10 -20.33 24.96
CA ASP A 148 5.10 -20.85 25.90
C ASP A 148 5.76 -21.58 27.08
N ASP A 149 6.85 -22.32 26.84
CA ASP A 149 7.60 -22.97 27.91
C ASP A 149 8.28 -21.98 28.86
N THR A 150 8.76 -20.86 28.31
CA THR A 150 9.37 -19.80 29.10
C THR A 150 8.32 -19.06 29.93
N GLU A 151 7.17 -18.74 29.35
CA GLU A 151 6.04 -18.12 30.05
C GLU A 151 5.58 -18.98 31.24
N ARG A 152 5.36 -20.28 31.03
CA ARG A 152 5.03 -21.21 32.12
C ARG A 152 6.06 -21.24 33.24
N LYS A 153 7.35 -21.14 32.91
CA LYS A 153 8.43 -21.07 33.91
C LYS A 153 8.41 -19.75 34.68
N LEU A 154 8.14 -18.64 34.00
CA LEU A 154 8.02 -17.33 34.63
C LEU A 154 6.82 -17.27 35.59
N ASP A 155 5.67 -17.84 35.21
CA ASP A 155 4.50 -17.94 36.08
C ASP A 155 4.79 -18.79 37.32
N MET A 156 5.51 -19.89 37.15
CA MET A 156 5.94 -20.74 38.27
C MET A 156 6.89 -19.98 39.21
N LEU A 157 7.84 -19.22 38.67
CA LEU A 157 8.75 -18.41 39.47
C LEU A 157 8.01 -17.27 40.18
N ALA A 158 7.09 -16.58 39.50
CA ALA A 158 6.27 -15.55 40.10
C ALA A 158 5.44 -16.10 41.27
N SER A 159 4.81 -17.26 41.08
CA SER A 159 4.06 -17.96 42.13
C SER A 159 4.97 -18.32 43.32
N ALA A 160 6.15 -18.87 43.05
CA ALA A 160 7.11 -19.21 44.10
C ALA A 160 7.62 -17.98 44.88
N ILE A 161 7.82 -16.84 44.20
CA ILE A 161 8.21 -15.57 44.83
C ILE A 161 7.08 -15.03 45.72
N VAL A 162 5.83 -15.09 45.26
CA VAL A 162 4.66 -14.69 46.06
C VAL A 162 4.53 -15.56 47.30
N ASP A 163 4.69 -16.88 47.17
CA ASP A 163 4.67 -17.82 48.29
C ASP A 163 5.81 -17.56 49.29
N LEU A 164 7.02 -17.29 48.78
CA LEU A 164 8.16 -16.93 49.63
C LEU A 164 7.89 -15.63 50.40
N ARG A 165 7.39 -14.59 49.72
CA ARG A 165 7.06 -13.31 50.35
C ARG A 165 6.01 -13.51 51.46
N LYS A 166 4.96 -14.27 51.19
CA LYS A 166 3.94 -14.59 52.19
C LYS A 166 4.54 -15.28 53.41
N ARG A 167 5.42 -16.26 53.19
CA ARG A 167 6.07 -16.99 54.28
C ARG A 167 7.03 -16.13 55.10
N VAL A 168 7.75 -15.22 54.44
CA VAL A 168 8.58 -14.22 55.14
C VAL A 168 7.71 -13.31 56.02
N THR A 169 6.63 -12.76 55.48
CA THR A 169 5.71 -11.91 56.27
C THR A 169 5.08 -12.67 57.44
N GLU A 170 4.73 -13.94 57.28
CA GLU A 170 4.22 -14.78 58.38
C GLU A 170 5.29 -15.01 59.47
N LEU A 171 6.55 -15.22 59.07
CA LEU A 171 7.67 -15.36 60.01
C LEU A 171 7.96 -14.05 60.75
N GLU A 172 8.02 -12.92 60.04
CA GLU A 172 8.21 -11.60 60.63
C GLU A 172 7.09 -11.25 61.61
N ALA A 173 5.84 -11.57 61.28
CA ALA A 173 4.70 -11.35 62.17
C ALA A 173 4.72 -12.26 63.42
N ALA A 174 5.27 -13.46 63.31
CA ALA A 174 5.46 -14.36 64.44
C ALA A 174 6.60 -13.88 65.34
N ASP A 175 7.69 -13.40 64.76
CA ASP A 175 8.84 -12.84 65.46
C ASP A 175 8.45 -11.56 66.22
N ALA A 176 7.76 -10.62 65.56
CA ALA A 176 7.26 -9.40 66.19
C ALA A 176 6.31 -9.68 67.38
N ARG A 177 5.45 -10.71 67.28
CA ARG A 177 4.60 -11.15 68.40
C ARG A 177 5.41 -11.66 69.58
N ARG A 178 6.47 -12.42 69.30
CA ARG A 178 7.37 -12.94 70.34
C ARG A 178 8.14 -11.80 71.01
N ASP A 179 8.69 -10.88 70.24
CA ASP A 179 9.40 -9.71 70.76
C ASP A 179 8.50 -8.85 71.65
N ALA A 180 7.25 -8.60 71.26
CA ALA A 180 6.28 -7.86 72.06
C ALA A 180 6.00 -8.54 73.42
N VAL A 181 5.91 -9.88 73.45
CA VAL A 181 5.76 -10.64 74.70
C VAL A 181 7.02 -10.53 75.56
N GLU A 182 8.20 -10.71 74.97
CA GLU A 182 9.48 -10.62 75.67
C GLU A 182 9.69 -9.21 76.27
N GLU A 183 9.28 -8.16 75.55
CA GLU A 183 9.32 -6.77 76.03
C GLU A 183 8.35 -6.54 77.20
N LEU A 184 7.09 -6.96 77.08
CA LEU A 184 6.10 -6.87 78.17
C LEU A 184 6.55 -7.62 79.43
N GLN A 185 7.12 -8.81 79.26
CA GLN A 185 7.67 -9.60 80.37
C GLN A 185 8.89 -8.93 81.00
N ALA A 186 9.79 -8.36 80.18
CA ALA A 186 10.95 -7.63 80.66
C ALA A 186 10.55 -6.37 81.43
N ASP A 187 9.55 -5.61 80.95
CA ASP A 187 9.02 -4.43 81.63
C ASP A 187 8.35 -4.77 82.95
N ALA A 188 7.52 -5.82 82.96
CA ALA A 188 6.91 -6.31 84.18
C ALA A 188 7.98 -6.73 85.20
N ASN A 189 9.04 -7.42 84.76
CA ASN A 189 10.14 -7.82 85.62
C ASN A 189 10.90 -6.59 86.18
N ARG A 190 11.24 -5.60 85.33
CA ARG A 190 11.87 -4.34 85.75
C ARG A 190 11.03 -3.60 86.81
N ARG A 191 9.70 -3.64 86.67
CA ARG A 191 8.74 -2.99 87.56
C ARG A 191 8.31 -3.88 88.75
N ASN A 192 8.88 -5.09 88.89
CA ASN A 192 8.54 -6.10 89.91
C ASN A 192 7.05 -6.52 89.92
N VAL A 193 6.44 -6.62 88.73
CA VAL A 193 5.04 -7.02 88.53
C VAL A 193 4.99 -8.47 88.06
N GLY A 194 4.47 -9.38 88.90
CA GLY A 194 4.23 -10.78 88.52
C GLY A 194 2.82 -11.06 87.95
N THR A 195 1.85 -10.25 88.35
CA THR A 195 0.44 -10.32 87.93
C THR A 195 -0.14 -8.93 87.76
N ALA A 196 -0.93 -8.74 86.71
CA ALA A 196 -1.61 -7.49 86.40
C ALA A 196 -3.03 -7.78 85.91
N ASP A 197 -3.95 -6.84 86.12
CA ASP A 197 -5.33 -6.94 85.64
C ASP A 197 -5.42 -6.29 84.24
N CYS A 198 -6.11 -6.94 83.30
CA CYS A 198 -6.31 -6.39 81.95
C CYS A 198 -7.16 -5.12 82.03
N GLU A 199 -6.72 -4.02 81.41
CA GLU A 199 -7.46 -2.75 81.39
C GLU A 199 -8.88 -2.90 80.81
N HIS A 200 -9.03 -3.65 79.72
CA HIS A 200 -10.31 -3.80 79.03
C HIS A 200 -11.35 -4.64 79.80
N CYS A 201 -10.96 -5.81 80.30
CA CYS A 201 -11.91 -6.76 80.91
C CYS A 201 -11.77 -6.95 82.42
N GLY A 202 -10.76 -6.33 83.04
CA GLY A 202 -10.48 -6.38 84.48
C GLY A 202 -10.02 -7.73 85.01
N LYS A 203 -9.82 -8.75 84.16
CA LYS A 203 -9.39 -10.08 84.59
C LYS A 203 -7.89 -10.12 84.84
N ARG A 204 -7.48 -10.88 85.86
CA ARG A 204 -6.07 -11.06 86.24
C ARG A 204 -5.31 -11.94 85.26
N VAL A 205 -4.12 -11.49 84.88
CA VAL A 205 -3.19 -12.16 83.97
C VAL A 205 -1.83 -12.33 84.65
N HIS A 206 -1.22 -13.50 84.45
CA HIS A 206 0.16 -13.78 84.87
C HIS A 206 1.12 -13.36 83.76
N VAL A 207 1.77 -12.20 83.91
CA VAL A 207 2.54 -11.58 82.81
C VAL A 207 3.69 -12.49 82.35
N GLY A 208 4.39 -13.14 83.29
CA GLY A 208 5.49 -14.07 82.98
C GLY A 208 5.08 -15.40 82.33
N LEU A 209 3.78 -15.66 82.14
CA LEU A 209 3.25 -16.84 81.44
C LEU A 209 2.57 -16.49 80.11
N LEU A 210 2.66 -15.23 79.67
CA LEU A 210 2.12 -14.83 78.37
C LEU A 210 2.88 -15.52 77.23
N SER A 211 2.11 -16.05 76.28
CA SER A 211 2.61 -16.65 75.04
C SER A 211 2.27 -15.82 73.79
N ASP A 212 1.42 -14.81 73.95
CA ASP A 212 0.95 -13.90 72.90
C ASP A 212 0.74 -12.52 73.55
N PRO A 213 0.96 -11.38 72.85
CA PRO A 213 0.82 -10.04 73.42
C PRO A 213 -0.66 -9.62 73.54
N ARG A 214 -1.53 -10.55 73.94
CA ARG A 214 -2.98 -10.37 74.04
C ARG A 214 -3.53 -10.96 75.32
N CYS A 215 -4.65 -10.43 75.78
CA CYS A 215 -5.35 -10.95 76.93
C CYS A 215 -5.88 -12.36 76.64
N PRO A 216 -5.55 -13.39 77.43
CA PRO A 216 -6.05 -14.76 77.24
C PRO A 216 -7.56 -14.89 77.51
N HIS A 217 -8.22 -13.83 77.99
CA HIS A 217 -9.63 -13.84 78.34
C HIS A 217 -10.55 -13.04 77.41
N CYS A 218 -10.06 -11.96 76.80
CA CYS A 218 -10.85 -11.13 75.89
C CYS A 218 -10.18 -10.89 74.53
N GLY A 219 -8.91 -11.28 74.35
CA GLY A 219 -8.19 -11.17 73.07
C GLY A 219 -7.60 -9.80 72.75
N GLU A 220 -7.79 -8.82 73.64
CA GLU A 220 -7.30 -7.45 73.50
C GLU A 220 -5.77 -7.38 73.57
N SER A 221 -5.12 -6.61 72.70
CA SER A 221 -3.66 -6.49 72.67
C SER A 221 -3.12 -5.62 73.80
N PHE A 222 -1.94 -5.97 74.29
CA PHE A 222 -1.23 -5.25 75.33
C PHE A 222 -0.11 -4.40 74.74
N VAL A 223 0.07 -3.19 75.28
CA VAL A 223 1.11 -2.25 74.84
C VAL A 223 2.06 -1.84 75.97
N ASP A 224 1.64 -1.92 77.23
CA ASP A 224 2.51 -1.63 78.39
C ASP A 224 1.98 -2.30 79.68
N VAL A 225 2.80 -2.29 80.73
CA VAL A 225 2.49 -2.78 82.09
C VAL A 225 2.64 -1.66 83.12
N GLU A 226 1.55 -1.09 83.59
CA GLU A 226 1.59 -0.04 84.61
C GLU A 226 1.61 -0.62 86.04
N PRO A 227 2.53 -0.17 86.92
CA PRO A 227 2.54 -0.60 88.30
C PRO A 227 1.41 0.05 89.09
N GLY A 228 0.79 -0.72 90.00
CA GLY A 228 -0.26 -0.21 90.87
C GLY A 228 0.21 0.90 91.81
N SER A 229 -0.68 1.82 92.15
CA SER A 229 -0.37 2.93 93.07
C SER A 229 -0.08 2.40 94.49
N ARG A 230 0.90 3.01 95.17
CA ARG A 230 1.52 2.57 96.45
C ARG A 230 0.56 2.35 97.64
N PHE A 231 -0.73 2.68 97.53
CA PHE A 231 -1.68 2.59 98.64
C PHE A 231 -2.80 1.57 98.45
N LEU A 232 -3.32 1.29 97.24
CA LEU A 232 -4.44 0.35 97.04
C LEU A 232 -4.58 -0.27 95.63
N GLY A 233 -3.72 0.04 94.64
CA GLY A 233 -3.94 -0.39 93.24
C GLY A 233 -3.25 -1.69 92.86
N SER A 234 -3.93 -2.58 92.12
CA SER A 234 -3.28 -3.66 91.36
C SER A 234 -2.55 -3.08 90.15
N ALA A 235 -1.52 -3.78 89.66
CA ALA A 235 -0.88 -3.43 88.39
C ALA A 235 -1.85 -3.68 87.23
N THR A 236 -1.73 -2.89 86.16
CA THR A 236 -2.64 -2.93 85.02
C THR A 236 -1.88 -3.23 83.74
N LEU A 237 -2.40 -4.12 82.90
CA LEU A 237 -1.94 -4.31 81.53
C LEU A 237 -2.70 -3.34 80.62
N VAL A 238 -1.98 -2.36 80.10
CA VAL A 238 -2.53 -1.33 79.22
C VAL A 238 -2.83 -1.94 77.87
N THR A 239 -4.05 -1.72 77.41
CA THR A 239 -4.58 -2.24 76.16
C THR A 239 -4.52 -1.19 75.06
N GLY A 240 -4.21 -1.62 73.84
CA GLY A 240 -4.17 -0.73 72.69
C GLY A 240 -3.70 -1.44 71.43
N ASP A 241 -3.93 -0.81 70.28
CA ASP A 241 -3.36 -1.26 69.03
C ASP A 241 -1.88 -0.91 69.00
N GLN A 242 -1.02 -1.93 68.91
CA GLN A 242 0.38 -1.71 68.63
C GLN A 242 0.48 -1.05 67.24
N PRO A 243 1.09 0.15 67.12
CA PRO A 243 1.20 0.80 65.82
C PRO A 243 1.89 -0.16 64.87
N ALA A 244 1.29 -0.36 63.68
CA ALA A 244 1.90 -1.18 62.65
C ALA A 244 3.33 -0.69 62.43
N LEU A 245 4.31 -1.61 62.57
CA LEU A 245 5.69 -1.33 62.22
C LEU A 245 5.68 -0.66 60.85
N THR A 246 6.23 0.55 60.78
CA THR A 246 6.37 1.34 59.55
C THR A 246 7.41 0.66 58.65
N GLY A 247 7.10 -0.53 58.14
CA GLY A 247 7.64 -0.99 56.88
C GLY A 247 6.82 -0.28 55.82
N GLU A 248 7.48 0.47 54.95
CA GLU A 248 6.86 1.07 53.77
C GLU A 248 6.12 -0.04 53.02
N SER A 249 4.79 -0.07 53.18
CA SER A 249 3.94 -0.91 52.38
C SER A 249 4.06 -0.38 50.96
N PHE A 250 4.91 -1.03 50.16
CA PHE A 250 4.84 -0.92 48.72
C PHE A 250 3.47 -1.46 48.31
N ASP A 251 2.50 -0.56 48.18
CA ASP A 251 1.28 -0.82 47.43
C ASP A 251 1.74 -1.20 46.02
N PRO A 252 1.48 -2.44 45.56
CA PRO A 252 1.80 -2.81 44.19
C PRO A 252 0.95 -1.91 43.28
N ALA A 253 1.63 -1.07 42.50
CA ALA A 253 0.96 -0.31 41.45
C ALA A 253 0.20 -1.31 40.55
N PRO A 254 -1.07 -1.04 40.19
CA PRO A 254 -1.80 -1.89 39.26
C PRO A 254 -1.01 -1.98 37.95
N ALA A 255 -0.86 -3.19 37.43
CA ALA A 255 -0.03 -3.52 36.26
C ALA A 255 -0.65 -3.05 34.92
N GLU A 256 -1.36 -1.93 34.88
CA GLU A 256 -2.15 -1.49 33.72
C GLU A 256 -1.54 -0.32 32.91
N GLU A 257 -0.37 0.22 33.25
CA GLU A 257 0.19 1.38 32.52
C GLU A 257 1.62 1.17 31.97
N VAL A 258 1.92 0.01 31.39
CA VAL A 258 3.24 -0.22 30.76
C VAL A 258 3.15 -0.45 29.24
N PHE A 259 1.95 -0.50 28.66
CA PHE A 259 1.76 -0.84 27.23
C PHE A 259 0.94 0.17 26.42
N ASP A 260 0.81 1.42 26.87
CA ASP A 260 0.20 2.50 26.08
C ASP A 260 1.23 3.61 25.79
N ASP A 261 2.29 3.30 25.06
CA ASP A 261 3.01 4.33 24.27
C ASP A 261 3.72 3.66 23.09
N ASP A 262 3.03 3.60 21.95
CA ASP A 262 3.63 3.64 20.61
C ASP A 262 2.47 3.78 19.59
N GLY A 263 2.06 5.04 19.37
CA GLY A 263 1.19 5.46 18.26
C GLY A 263 1.97 6.17 17.18
#